data_AF-Q9P415-F1
#
_entry.id   AF-Q9P415-F1
#
_cell.length_a   1.000
_cell.length_b   1.000
_cell.length_c   1.000
_cell.angle_alpha   90.00
_cell.angle_beta   90.00
_cell.angle_gamma   90.00
#
_symmetry.space_group_name_H-M   'P 1'
#
loop_
_entity.id
_entity.type
_entity.pdbx_description
1 polymer ?
#
loop_
_entity_poly.entity_id
_entity_poly.type
_entity_poly.pdbx_seq_one_letter_code
_entity_poly.pdbx_strand_id
1 'polypeptide(L)'
;MFSMRVAQNAQSVLRNAAKSPCFFQSKISTRCITTVQSDIFKPTKYGGKYTVTLIPGDGIGAEVAESVKTIFKADNVPIEWEQVDVSGVDAGTKHSEELFKESIASLRRNKIGLKGILHTPVERSGH
;
A
#
# COMPACT_ATOMS: atom_id res chain seq x y z
N MET A 1 -29.16 -27.41 63.27
CA MET A 1 -28.35 -26.19 63.42
C MET A 1 -28.22 -25.53 62.05
N PHE A 2 -28.83 -24.34 61.91
CA PHE A 2 -28.71 -23.26 60.91
C PHE A 2 -28.84 -23.62 59.41
N SER A 3 -29.96 -23.35 58.72
CA SER A 3 -30.71 -22.10 58.41
C SER A 3 -30.23 -21.41 57.12
N MET A 4 -31.12 -21.37 56.13
CA MET A 4 -30.98 -20.71 54.83
C MET A 4 -31.45 -19.24 54.87
N ARG A 5 -31.00 -18.49 53.85
CA ARG A 5 -31.66 -17.43 53.06
C ARG A 5 -31.09 -16.00 53.13
N VAL A 6 -30.66 -15.61 51.92
CA VAL A 6 -30.65 -14.30 51.24
C VAL A 6 -31.77 -13.31 51.68
N ALA A 7 -31.43 -12.02 51.86
CA ALA A 7 -31.94 -10.87 51.09
C ALA A 7 -31.64 -9.49 51.75
N GLN A 8 -31.03 -8.61 50.95
CA GLN A 8 -31.22 -7.16 50.76
C GLN A 8 -31.56 -6.20 51.92
N ASN A 9 -30.86 -5.06 51.94
CA ASN A 9 -31.37 -3.67 52.10
C ASN A 9 -30.17 -2.71 52.16
N ALA A 10 -30.21 -1.41 51.86
CA ALA A 10 -31.14 -0.50 51.19
C ALA A 10 -30.31 0.80 50.92
N GLN A 11 -30.76 1.60 49.97
CA GLN A 11 -30.09 2.82 49.51
C GLN A 11 -30.04 3.93 50.55
N SER A 12 -29.04 4.82 50.45
CA SER A 12 -29.20 6.21 50.90
C SER A 12 -28.59 7.17 49.86
N VAL A 13 -29.38 8.19 49.54
CA VAL A 13 -29.14 9.24 48.53
C VAL A 13 -28.87 10.56 49.29
N LEU A 14 -28.18 11.49 48.61
CA LEU A 14 -28.19 12.98 48.74
C LEU A 14 -26.76 13.55 48.98
N ARG A 15 -26.11 14.11 47.95
CA ARG A 15 -26.16 15.49 47.36
C ARG A 15 -25.23 16.50 48.06
N ASN A 16 -24.24 17.01 47.32
CA ASN A 16 -23.77 18.41 47.29
C ASN A 16 -22.76 18.57 46.11
N ALA A 17 -23.07 19.31 45.04
CA ALA A 17 -23.05 20.77 44.87
C ALA A 17 -21.71 21.29 44.27
N ALA A 18 -21.75 21.46 42.94
CA ALA A 18 -21.02 22.38 42.06
C ALA A 18 -19.75 23.10 42.54
N LYS A 19 -18.65 22.91 41.77
CA LYS A 19 -17.81 24.02 41.23
C LYS A 19 -17.24 23.60 39.87
N SER A 20 -17.70 24.26 38.82
CA SER A 20 -17.05 24.27 37.50
C SER A 20 -15.79 25.14 37.56
N PRO A 21 -14.71 24.72 36.90
CA PRO A 21 -13.92 25.64 36.12
C PRO A 21 -14.21 25.35 34.64
N CYS A 22 -14.77 26.35 33.98
CA CYS A 22 -14.89 26.45 32.54
C CYS A 22 -13.49 26.47 31.92
N PHE A 23 -12.89 25.30 31.70
CA PHE A 23 -11.82 25.17 30.72
C PHE A 23 -12.46 24.81 29.38
N PHE A 24 -12.54 25.83 28.53
CA PHE A 24 -12.90 25.73 27.13
C PHE A 24 -11.82 24.89 26.44
N GLN A 25 -11.93 23.57 26.53
CA GLN A 25 -11.05 22.67 25.81
C GLN A 25 -11.51 22.70 24.36
N SER A 26 -10.86 23.54 23.55
CA SER A 26 -10.98 23.47 22.10
C SER A 26 -10.70 22.03 21.72
N LYS A 27 -11.72 21.30 21.25
CA LYS A 27 -11.52 20.04 20.55
C LYS A 27 -10.85 20.41 19.22
N ILE A 28 -9.54 20.62 19.26
CA ILE A 28 -8.73 20.55 18.06
C ILE A 28 -8.88 19.09 17.64
N SER A 29 -9.71 18.88 16.62
CA SER A 29 -9.74 17.63 15.88
C SER A 29 -8.36 17.48 15.26
N THR A 30 -7.45 16.84 16.00
CA THR A 30 -6.17 16.40 15.48
C THR A 30 -6.52 15.47 14.34
N ARG A 31 -6.31 15.93 13.10
CA ARG A 31 -6.42 15.09 11.91
C ARG A 31 -5.43 13.96 12.10
N CYS A 32 -5.90 12.81 12.57
CA CYS A 32 -5.11 11.59 12.60
C CYS A 32 -4.82 11.23 11.14
N ILE A 33 -3.53 11.15 10.79
CA ILE A 33 -3.10 10.39 9.64
C ILE A 33 -3.70 8.99 9.82
N THR A 34 -4.55 8.59 8.88
CA THR A 34 -4.92 7.18 8.71
C THR A 34 -3.62 6.42 8.57
N THR A 35 -3.21 5.70 9.61
CA THR A 35 -2.21 4.64 9.47
C THR A 35 -2.79 3.68 8.45
N VAL A 36 -2.26 3.70 7.23
CA VAL A 36 -2.55 2.69 6.22
C VAL A 36 -2.25 1.37 6.92
N GLN A 37 -3.28 0.54 7.14
CA GLN A 37 -3.10 -0.76 7.77
C GLN A 37 -1.98 -1.49 7.03
N SER A 38 -0.95 -1.90 7.78
CA SER A 38 0.18 -2.69 7.28
C SER A 38 -0.25 -4.00 6.60
N ASP A 39 -1.52 -4.38 6.78
CA ASP A 39 -2.12 -5.60 6.26
C ASP A 39 -2.68 -5.43 4.83
N ILE A 40 -3.01 -4.21 4.39
CA ILE A 40 -3.57 -3.95 3.05
C ILE A 40 -2.50 -4.12 1.97
N PHE A 41 -1.25 -3.83 2.32
CA PHE A 41 -0.11 -3.89 1.41
C PHE A 41 0.95 -4.83 1.97
N LYS A 42 0.64 -6.13 1.99
CA LYS A 42 1.65 -7.15 2.28
C LYS A 42 2.33 -7.54 0.95
N PRO A 43 3.53 -7.01 0.63
CA PRO A 43 4.25 -7.41 -0.56
C PRO A 43 4.59 -8.91 -0.51
N THR A 44 4.69 -9.54 -1.67
CA THR A 44 5.14 -10.93 -1.75
C THR A 44 6.59 -11.02 -1.32
N LYS A 45 6.84 -11.95 -0.40
CA LYS A 45 8.17 -12.20 0.15
C LYS A 45 8.48 -13.68 0.00
N TYR A 46 9.53 -14.00 -0.74
CA TYR A 46 10.01 -15.36 -0.95
C TYR A 46 11.40 -15.49 -0.33
N GLY A 47 11.57 -16.46 0.57
CA GLY A 47 12.88 -16.78 1.15
C GLY A 47 13.60 -15.60 1.83
N GLY A 48 12.88 -14.60 2.33
CA GLY A 48 13.50 -13.41 2.92
C GLY A 48 13.61 -12.20 1.99
N LYS A 49 13.37 -12.37 0.68
CA LYS A 49 13.49 -11.33 -0.35
C LYS A 49 12.12 -10.86 -0.85
N TYR A 50 12.02 -9.60 -1.22
CA TYR A 50 10.82 -9.03 -1.82
C TYR A 50 10.85 -9.22 -3.33
N THR A 51 9.80 -9.78 -3.91
CA THR A 51 9.69 -9.86 -5.37
C THR A 51 9.05 -8.59 -5.89
N VAL A 52 9.77 -7.85 -6.72
CA VAL A 52 9.34 -6.58 -7.30
C VAL A 52 9.18 -6.73 -8.81
N THR A 53 8.00 -6.38 -9.33
CA THR A 53 7.80 -6.34 -10.78
C THR A 53 8.53 -5.13 -11.37
N LEU A 54 9.42 -5.34 -12.34
CA LEU A 54 10.12 -4.27 -13.05
C LEU A 54 9.62 -4.19 -14.49
N ILE A 55 9.05 -3.05 -14.88
CA ILE A 55 8.70 -2.75 -16.27
C ILE A 55 9.70 -1.68 -16.73
N PRO A 56 10.74 -2.03 -17.51
CA PRO A 56 11.86 -1.13 -17.77
C PRO A 56 11.50 0.08 -18.65
N GLY A 57 10.46 -0.01 -19.46
CA GLY A 57 10.07 1.09 -20.35
C GLY A 57 10.93 1.17 -21.62
N ASP A 58 10.81 2.26 -22.35
CA ASP A 58 11.45 2.50 -23.65
C ASP A 58 12.55 3.57 -23.57
N GLY A 59 13.54 3.48 -24.47
CA GLY A 59 14.65 4.44 -24.57
C GLY A 59 15.38 4.62 -23.24
N ILE A 60 15.44 5.86 -22.75
CA ILE A 60 16.06 6.22 -21.45
C ILE A 60 15.46 5.44 -20.29
N GLY A 61 14.20 5.02 -20.37
CA GLY A 61 13.56 4.21 -19.32
C GLY A 61 14.31 2.92 -19.04
N ALA A 62 14.70 2.19 -20.09
CA ALA A 62 15.38 0.91 -19.97
C ALA A 62 16.78 1.06 -19.34
N GLU A 63 17.51 2.10 -19.73
CA GLU A 63 18.84 2.44 -19.19
C GLU A 63 18.78 2.78 -17.69
N VAL A 64 17.77 3.56 -17.29
CA VAL A 64 17.54 3.91 -15.88
C VAL A 64 17.14 2.67 -15.07
N ALA A 65 16.28 1.81 -15.61
CA ALA A 65 15.88 0.56 -14.95
C ALA A 65 17.07 -0.38 -14.71
N GLU A 66 18.01 -0.47 -15.66
CA GLU A 66 19.25 -1.24 -15.49
C GLU A 66 20.16 -0.64 -14.40
N SER A 67 20.28 0.68 -14.38
CA SER A 67 21.02 1.41 -13.35
C SER A 67 20.46 1.13 -11.95
N VAL A 68 19.12 1.13 -11.80
CA VAL A 68 18.45 0.79 -10.53
C VAL A 68 18.77 -0.64 -10.10
N LYS A 69 18.68 -1.62 -11.01
CA LYS A 69 19.05 -3.02 -10.69
C LYS A 69 20.49 -3.11 -10.18
N THR A 70 21.41 -2.36 -10.79
CA THR A 70 22.83 -2.35 -10.44
C THR A 70 23.07 -1.77 -9.05
N ILE A 71 22.45 -0.62 -8.75
CA ILE A 71 22.58 0.05 -7.44
C ILE A 71 22.03 -0.84 -6.33
N PHE A 72 20.85 -1.43 -6.53
CA PHE A 72 20.21 -2.28 -5.52
C PHE A 72 20.99 -3.58 -5.27
N LYS A 73 21.66 -4.11 -6.31
CA LYS A 73 22.57 -5.24 -6.17
C LYS A 73 23.83 -4.86 -5.39
N ALA A 74 24.39 -3.67 -5.65
CA ALA A 74 25.57 -3.17 -4.95
C ALA A 74 25.29 -2.90 -3.46
N ASP A 75 24.08 -2.42 -3.14
CA ASP A 75 23.64 -2.14 -1.76
C ASP A 75 23.10 -3.40 -1.04
N ASN A 76 23.17 -4.58 -1.68
CA ASN A 76 22.71 -5.87 -1.12
C ASN A 76 21.27 -5.85 -0.60
N VAL A 77 20.40 -5.07 -1.26
CA VAL A 77 19.00 -4.99 -0.89
C VAL A 77 18.33 -6.35 -1.14
N PRO A 78 17.53 -6.89 -0.20
CA PRO A 78 16.89 -8.20 -0.34
C PRO A 78 15.70 -8.13 -1.30
N ILE A 79 15.96 -7.86 -2.57
CA ILE A 79 14.98 -7.73 -3.64
C ILE A 79 15.30 -8.71 -4.77
N GLU A 80 14.25 -9.30 -5.31
CA GLU A 80 14.27 -10.12 -6.50
C GLU A 80 13.41 -9.45 -7.57
N TRP A 81 13.98 -9.23 -8.75
CA TRP A 81 13.33 -8.49 -9.83
C TRP A 81 12.60 -9.47 -10.76
N GLU A 82 11.28 -9.33 -10.87
CA GLU A 82 10.46 -9.97 -11.91
C GLU A 82 10.32 -8.97 -13.07
N GLN A 83 11.22 -9.04 -14.04
CA GLN A 83 11.22 -8.12 -15.18
C GLN A 83 10.17 -8.54 -16.21
N VAL A 84 9.31 -7.61 -16.63
CA VAL A 84 8.32 -7.79 -17.68
C VAL A 84 8.50 -6.69 -18.73
N ASP A 85 8.94 -7.07 -19.91
CA ASP A 85 9.19 -6.14 -21.02
C ASP A 85 7.90 -5.87 -21.78
N VAL A 86 7.45 -4.62 -21.74
CA VAL A 86 6.22 -4.15 -22.40
C VAL A 86 6.57 -3.15 -23.51
N SER A 87 7.80 -3.18 -24.03
CA SER A 87 8.27 -2.28 -25.07
C SER A 87 7.54 -2.52 -26.40
N GLY A 88 7.24 -1.46 -27.15
CA GLY A 88 6.69 -1.57 -28.51
C GLY A 88 5.20 -1.92 -28.59
N VAL A 89 4.40 -1.52 -27.59
CA VAL A 89 2.92 -1.64 -27.64
C VAL A 89 2.29 -0.88 -28.81
N ASP A 90 3.08 -0.03 -29.48
CA ASP A 90 2.71 0.74 -30.67
C ASP A 90 2.11 -0.12 -31.81
N ALA A 91 2.38 -1.43 -31.84
CA ALA A 91 2.00 -2.28 -32.97
C ALA A 91 0.59 -2.90 -32.88
N GLY A 92 -0.18 -2.73 -31.80
CA GLY A 92 -1.54 -3.30 -31.68
C GLY A 92 -1.61 -4.82 -31.94
N THR A 93 -0.47 -5.51 -31.82
CA THR A 93 -0.36 -6.93 -32.11
C THR A 93 -0.85 -7.73 -30.91
N LYS A 94 -1.43 -8.91 -31.15
CA LYS A 94 -1.90 -9.81 -30.08
C LYS A 94 -0.83 -10.08 -29.01
N HIS A 95 0.43 -10.10 -29.41
CA HIS A 95 1.57 -10.29 -28.53
C HIS A 95 1.72 -9.15 -27.51
N SER A 96 1.49 -7.90 -27.93
CA SER A 96 1.58 -6.76 -27.04
C SER A 96 0.51 -6.74 -25.95
N GLU A 97 -0.72 -7.16 -26.26
CA GLU A 97 -1.77 -7.26 -25.24
C GLU A 97 -1.46 -8.35 -24.20
N GLU A 98 -0.81 -9.43 -24.63
CA GLU A 98 -0.42 -10.53 -23.76
C GLU A 98 0.66 -10.11 -22.76
N LEU A 99 1.70 -9.41 -23.24
CA LEU A 99 2.75 -8.84 -22.39
C LEU A 99 2.18 -7.81 -21.39
N PHE A 100 1.22 -6.99 -21.82
CA PHE A 100 0.55 -6.07 -20.91
C PHE A 100 -0.26 -6.83 -19.85
N LYS A 101 -1.05 -7.85 -20.24
CA LYS A 101 -1.80 -8.69 -19.29
C LYS A 101 -0.88 -9.40 -18.29
N GLU A 102 0.27 -9.89 -18.75
CA GLU A 102 1.30 -10.48 -17.91
C GLU A 102 1.84 -9.47 -16.89
N SER A 103 2.17 -8.24 -17.32
CA SER A 103 2.65 -7.19 -16.42
C SER A 103 1.63 -6.85 -15.32
N ILE A 104 0.34 -6.81 -15.66
CA ILE A 104 -0.73 -6.59 -14.70
C ILE A 104 -0.88 -7.80 -13.77
N ALA A 105 -0.80 -9.02 -14.29
CA ALA A 105 -0.84 -10.23 -13.47
C ALA A 105 0.33 -10.27 -12.47
N SER A 106 1.52 -9.87 -12.92
CA SER A 106 2.72 -9.73 -12.11
C SER A 106 2.54 -8.72 -10.97
N LEU A 107 2.08 -7.50 -11.29
CA LEU A 107 1.79 -6.48 -10.29
C LEU A 107 0.71 -6.92 -9.29
N ARG A 108 -0.33 -7.64 -9.76
CA ARG A 108 -1.37 -8.16 -8.88
C ARG A 108 -0.85 -9.24 -7.94
N ARG A 109 0.14 -10.02 -8.37
CA ARG A 109 0.81 -11.02 -7.54
C ARG A 109 1.69 -10.33 -6.52
N ASN A 110 2.60 -9.47 -6.97
CA ASN A 110 3.69 -8.94 -6.15
C ASN A 110 3.30 -7.74 -5.29
N LYS A 111 2.28 -6.98 -5.69
CA LYS A 111 1.78 -5.73 -5.09
C LYS A 111 2.75 -4.56 -5.16
N ILE A 112 4.04 -4.82 -5.35
CA ILE A 112 5.09 -3.82 -5.56
C ILE A 112 5.61 -3.90 -7.00
N GLY A 113 5.81 -2.75 -7.62
CA GLY A 113 6.44 -2.68 -8.92
C GLY A 113 7.05 -1.33 -9.22
N LEU A 114 8.07 -1.35 -10.08
CA LEU A 114 8.75 -0.17 -10.62
C LEU A 114 8.48 -0.13 -12.12
N LYS A 115 7.94 0.99 -12.60
CA LYS A 115 7.61 1.18 -14.02
C LYS A 115 8.44 2.33 -14.58
N GLY A 116 9.15 2.07 -15.67
CA GLY A 116 9.84 3.05 -16.49
C GLY A 116 8.90 3.82 -17.41
N ILE A 117 9.45 4.79 -18.12
CA ILE A 117 8.72 5.57 -19.12
C ILE A 117 8.34 4.64 -20.29
N LEU A 118 7.06 4.58 -20.63
CA LEU A 118 6.61 3.89 -21.84
C LEU A 118 6.28 4.92 -22.89
N HIS A 119 6.63 4.63 -24.14
CA HIS A 119 6.17 5.43 -25.27
C HIS A 119 4.66 5.22 -25.42
N THR A 120 3.89 6.29 -25.21
CA THR A 120 2.46 6.30 -25.55
C THR A 120 2.33 6.95 -26.93
N PRO A 121 1.81 6.28 -27.96
CA PRO A 121 1.53 6.93 -29.23
C PRO A 121 0.54 8.07 -28.97
N VAL A 122 0.97 9.29 -29.29
CA VAL A 122 0.11 10.47 -29.17
C VAL A 122 -0.91 10.38 -30.29
N GLU A 123 -2.10 9.91 -29.97
CA GLU A 123 -3.27 10.14 -30.82
C GLU A 123 -3.49 11.65 -30.89
N ARG A 124 -3.08 12.27 -32.01
CA ARG A 124 -3.55 13.62 -32.35
C ARG A 124 -5.02 13.52 -32.72
N SER A 125 -5.90 13.39 -31.73
CA SER A 125 -7.34 13.64 -31.91
C SER A 125 -7.58 15.14 -31.93
N GLY A 126 -7.01 15.79 -32.95
CA GLY A 126 -7.31 17.16 -33.33
C GLY A 126 -8.18 17.13 -34.58
N HIS A 127 -9.47 17.38 -34.36
CA HIS A 127 -10.57 17.54 -35.34
C HIS A 127 -11.19 16.25 -35.89
#